data_AF-A0A3L6GA89-F1
#
_entry.id   AF-A0A3L6GA89-F1
#
_cell.length_a   1.000
_cell.length_b   1.000
_cell.length_c   1.000
_cell.angle_alpha   90.00
_cell.angle_beta   90.00
_cell.angle_gamma   90.00
#
_symmetry.space_group_name_H-M   'P 1'
#
loop_
_entity.id
_entity.type
_entity.pdbx_description
1 polymer ?
#
loop_
_entity_poly.entity_id
_entity_poly.type
_entity_poly.pdbx_seq_one_letter_code
_entity_poly.pdbx_strand_id
1 'polypeptide(L)'
;MPSTKMLNVRIQSLPCFEQEGIVWIWPGDDPPKATIPSLLPPSGFTVHAEIVMELPVEHGLLLDNLLDLAHAPFTHTSTFAKGWSVPRS
;
A
#
# COMPACT_ATOMS: atom_id res chain seq x y z
N MET A 1 -14.78 40.14 33.35
CA MET A 1 -14.19 39.05 32.57
C MET A 1 -14.71 39.21 31.16
N PRO A 2 -13.88 39.48 30.14
CA PRO A 2 -14.39 39.57 28.77
C PRO A 2 -14.86 38.17 28.38
N SER A 3 -16.11 38.05 27.95
CA SER A 3 -16.65 36.81 27.40
C SER A 3 -15.84 36.43 26.15
N THR A 4 -15.18 35.29 26.18
CA THR A 4 -14.46 34.77 25.01
C THR A 4 -15.44 34.57 23.87
N LYS A 5 -15.28 35.31 22.77
CA LYS A 5 -16.07 35.11 21.55
C LYS A 5 -15.68 33.78 20.91
N MET A 6 -16.66 32.90 20.69
CA MET A 6 -16.45 31.70 19.90
C MET A 6 -16.17 32.09 18.45
N LEU A 7 -15.01 31.68 17.94
CA LEU A 7 -14.62 31.83 16.53
C LEU A 7 -14.72 30.46 15.85
N ASN A 8 -15.18 30.44 14.59
CA ASN A 8 -15.27 29.22 13.80
C ASN A 8 -13.90 28.86 13.21
N VAL A 9 -12.99 28.41 14.06
CA VAL A 9 -11.63 27.98 13.69
C VAL A 9 -11.64 26.47 13.51
N ARG A 10 -11.37 26.00 12.29
CA ARG A 10 -11.27 24.57 11.95
C ARG A 10 -10.16 24.33 10.94
N ILE A 11 -9.56 23.14 11.02
CA ILE A 11 -8.61 22.63 10.02
C ILE A 11 -9.34 21.75 9.00
N GLN A 12 -8.70 21.50 7.85
CA GLN A 12 -9.21 20.51 6.91
C GLN A 12 -9.11 19.10 7.52
N SER A 13 -10.19 18.34 7.44
CA SER A 13 -10.25 16.94 7.87
C SER A 13 -10.56 16.05 6.66
N LEU A 14 -9.85 14.94 6.55
CA LEU A 14 -10.13 13.91 5.54
C LEU A 14 -10.87 12.73 6.20
N PRO A 15 -11.85 12.12 5.50
CA PRO A 15 -12.46 10.88 5.97
C PRO A 15 -11.39 9.80 6.14
N CYS A 16 -11.42 9.12 7.28
CA CYS A 16 -10.56 7.98 7.55
C CYS A 16 -11.29 6.89 8.32
N PHE A 17 -10.80 5.66 8.22
CA PHE A 17 -11.27 4.53 8.99
C PHE A 17 -10.18 3.47 9.13
N GLU A 18 -10.32 2.63 10.14
CA GLU A 18 -9.41 1.51 10.38
C GLU A 18 -10.02 0.23 9.79
N GLN A 19 -9.19 -0.53 9.08
CA GLN A 19 -9.52 -1.88 8.63
C GLN A 19 -8.24 -2.70 8.55
N GLU A 20 -8.27 -3.88 9.19
CA GLU A 20 -7.19 -4.89 9.15
C GLU A 20 -5.84 -4.32 9.61
N GLY A 21 -5.85 -3.44 10.62
CA GLY A 21 -4.64 -2.85 11.20
C GLY A 21 -4.07 -1.66 10.43
N ILE A 22 -4.74 -1.21 9.36
CA ILE A 22 -4.35 -0.06 8.56
C ILE A 22 -5.35 1.08 8.72
N VAL A 23 -4.85 2.29 8.90
CA VAL A 23 -5.65 3.52 8.81
C VAL A 23 -5.70 3.96 7.35
N TRP A 24 -6.89 3.88 6.77
CA TRP A 24 -7.17 4.29 5.40
C TRP A 24 -7.69 5.73 5.39
N ILE A 25 -7.14 6.54 4.48
CA ILE A 25 -7.51 7.95 4.31
C ILE A 25 -8.05 8.13 2.91
N TRP A 26 -9.20 8.78 2.78
CA TRP A 26 -9.77 9.14 1.49
C TRP A 26 -9.50 10.62 1.17
N PRO A 27 -8.58 10.93 0.24
CA PRO A 27 -8.27 12.31 -0.12
C PRO A 27 -9.19 12.89 -1.21
N GLY A 28 -10.14 12.11 -1.74
CA GLY A 28 -11.02 12.53 -2.83
C GLY A 28 -12.18 13.43 -2.39
N ASP A 29 -12.72 14.22 -3.33
CA ASP A 29 -13.83 15.15 -3.08
C ASP A 29 -15.21 14.47 -3.06
N ASP A 30 -15.34 13.34 -3.75
CA ASP A 30 -16.53 12.49 -3.74
C ASP A 30 -16.65 11.70 -2.43
N PRO A 31 -17.86 11.25 -2.03
CA PRO A 31 -18.00 10.26 -0.96
C PRO A 31 -17.09 9.04 -1.23
N PRO A 32 -16.45 8.45 -0.21
CA PRO A 32 -15.61 7.27 -0.39
C PRO A 32 -16.42 6.15 -1.05
N LYS A 33 -16.09 5.82 -2.29
CA LYS A 33 -16.74 4.74 -3.08
C LYS A 33 -15.88 3.49 -3.15
N ALA A 34 -14.60 3.57 -2.79
CA ALA A 34 -13.65 2.48 -2.96
C ALA A 34 -13.89 1.38 -1.92
N THR A 35 -14.19 0.17 -2.39
CA THR A 35 -14.11 -1.03 -1.56
C THR A 35 -12.65 -1.28 -1.23
N ILE A 36 -12.31 -1.29 0.06
CA ILE A 36 -10.94 -1.57 0.50
C ILE A 36 -10.63 -3.05 0.28
N PRO A 37 -9.49 -3.38 -0.34
CA PRO A 37 -9.09 -4.78 -0.49
C PRO A 37 -8.85 -5.41 0.89
N SER A 38 -9.27 -6.66 1.05
CA SER A 38 -8.93 -7.42 2.25
C SER A 38 -7.47 -7.86 2.21
N LEU A 39 -6.77 -7.63 3.31
CA LEU A 39 -5.40 -8.05 3.60
C LEU A 39 -5.37 -9.38 4.36
N LEU A 40 -6.53 -9.91 4.76
CA LEU A 40 -6.60 -11.19 5.45
C LEU A 40 -6.17 -12.32 4.52
N PRO A 41 -5.36 -13.28 5.01
CA PRO A 41 -4.99 -14.44 4.22
C PRO A 41 -6.21 -15.31 3.92
N PRO A 42 -6.22 -16.07 2.81
CA PRO A 42 -7.22 -17.10 2.59
C PRO A 42 -7.26 -18.13 3.72
N SER A 43 -8.42 -18.75 3.92
CA SER A 43 -8.58 -19.78 4.97
C SER A 43 -7.57 -20.92 4.79
N GLY A 44 -6.93 -21.32 5.90
CA GLY A 44 -5.92 -22.38 5.92
C GLY A 44 -4.48 -21.91 5.64
N PHE A 45 -4.26 -20.61 5.38
CA PHE A 45 -2.92 -20.04 5.19
C PHE A 45 -2.41 -19.37 6.47
N THR A 46 -1.09 -19.41 6.65
CA THR A 46 -0.40 -18.71 7.74
C THR A 46 0.38 -17.52 7.17
N VAL A 47 0.21 -16.34 7.77
CA VAL A 47 1.03 -15.17 7.43
C VAL A 47 2.44 -15.38 7.97
N HIS A 48 3.41 -15.53 7.07
CA HIS A 48 4.82 -15.67 7.46
C HIS A 48 5.51 -14.34 7.70
N ALA A 49 5.10 -13.29 6.98
CA ALA A 49 5.63 -11.95 7.12
C ALA A 49 4.61 -10.92 6.60
N GLU A 50 4.56 -9.78 7.26
CA GLU A 50 3.88 -8.57 6.84
C GLU A 50 4.88 -7.42 7.02
N ILE A 51 5.08 -6.61 5.97
CA ILE A 51 6.21 -5.68 5.91
C ILE A 51 5.69 -4.30 5.50
N VAL A 52 6.05 -3.29 6.28
CA VAL A 52 5.93 -1.88 5.91
C VAL A 52 7.33 -1.38 5.59
N MET A 53 7.48 -0.79 4.40
CA MET A 53 8.76 -0.32 3.90
C MET A 53 8.61 1.05 3.25
N GLU A 54 9.56 1.94 3.53
CA GLU A 54 9.71 3.19 2.81
C GLU A 54 10.74 2.99 1.69
N LEU A 55 10.31 3.23 0.46
CA LEU A 55 11.15 3.16 -0.72
C LEU A 55 11.19 4.53 -1.39
N PRO A 56 12.37 5.04 -1.81
CA PRO A 56 12.50 6.32 -2.49
C PRO A 56 12.11 6.22 -3.97
N VAL A 57 10.95 5.62 -4.25
CA VAL A 57 10.40 5.40 -5.59
C VAL A 57 8.90 5.67 -5.59
N GLU A 58 8.36 5.94 -6.77
CA GLU A 58 6.93 6.10 -6.99
C GLU A 58 6.21 4.75 -6.81
N HIS A 59 5.01 4.74 -6.19
CA HIS A 59 4.33 3.49 -5.81
C HIS A 59 3.97 2.58 -6.99
N GLY A 60 3.67 3.15 -8.16
CA GLY A 60 3.43 2.40 -9.39
C GLY A 60 4.65 1.60 -9.85
N LEU A 61 5.87 2.10 -9.63
CA LEU A 61 7.09 1.36 -9.96
C LEU A 61 7.26 0.10 -9.11
N LEU A 62 6.84 0.13 -7.84
CA LEU A 62 6.84 -1.07 -7.00
C LEU A 62 5.80 -2.08 -7.50
N LEU A 63 4.59 -1.60 -7.87
CA LEU A 63 3.56 -2.47 -8.43
C LEU A 63 4.02 -3.12 -9.74
N ASP A 64 4.63 -2.35 -10.65
CA ASP A 64 5.19 -2.86 -11.89
C ASP A 64 6.30 -3.88 -11.63
N ASN A 65 7.18 -3.63 -10.65
CA ASN A 65 8.22 -4.59 -10.26
C ASN A 65 7.66 -5.90 -9.70
N LEU A 66 6.56 -5.84 -8.94
CA LEU A 66 5.91 -7.04 -8.39
C LEU A 66 5.15 -7.84 -9.46
N LEU A 67 4.64 -7.18 -10.49
CA LEU A 67 3.84 -7.80 -11.55
C LEU A 67 4.67 -8.21 -12.78
N ASP A 68 5.84 -7.62 -12.99
CA ASP A 68 6.77 -8.03 -14.04
C ASP A 68 7.50 -9.30 -13.60
N LEU A 69 7.37 -10.37 -14.38
CA LEU A 69 8.12 -11.62 -14.16
C LEU A 69 9.39 -11.67 -15.02
N ALA A 70 9.52 -10.79 -16.01
CA ALA A 70 10.61 -10.79 -16.96
C ALA A 70 11.95 -10.36 -16.34
N HIS A 71 11.95 -9.55 -15.28
CA HIS A 71 13.18 -9.17 -14.56
C HIS A 71 13.74 -10.30 -13.68
N ALA A 72 12.94 -11.34 -13.39
CA ALA A 72 13.29 -12.37 -12.41
C ALA A 72 14.59 -13.14 -12.71
N PRO A 73 14.88 -13.58 -13.97
CA PRO A 73 16.16 -14.22 -14.30
C PRO A 73 17.39 -13.33 -14.10
N PHE A 74 17.21 -12.01 -14.05
CA PHE A 74 18.31 -11.05 -13.95
C PHE A 74 18.57 -10.58 -12.51
N THR A 75 17.52 -10.48 -11.70
CA THR A 75 17.55 -9.84 -10.36
C THR A 75 17.43 -10.83 -9.22
N HIS A 76 16.74 -11.96 -9.44
CA HIS A 76 16.44 -12.97 -8.41
C HIS A 76 17.22 -14.27 -8.63
N THR A 77 18.46 -14.15 -9.13
CA THR A 77 19.33 -15.27 -9.53
C THR A 77 19.69 -16.24 -8.39
N SER A 78 19.68 -15.77 -7.15
CA SER A 78 19.98 -16.57 -5.94
C SER A 78 18.77 -16.83 -5.04
N THR A 79 17.60 -16.27 -5.38
CA THR A 79 16.38 -16.35 -4.56
C THR A 79 15.32 -17.20 -5.27
N PHE A 80 14.16 -16.66 -5.61
CA PHE A 80 13.04 -17.46 -6.12
C PHE A 80 13.19 -17.85 -7.59
N ALA A 81 13.94 -17.08 -8.39
CA ALA A 81 14.19 -17.38 -9.82
C ALA A 81 15.51 -18.13 -10.04
N LYS A 82 16.07 -18.72 -8.98
CA LYS A 82 17.30 -19.51 -9.06
C LYS A 82 17.13 -20.65 -10.07
N GLY A 83 17.99 -20.67 -11.09
CA GLY A 83 18.00 -21.70 -12.14
C GLY A 83 17.17 -21.35 -13.38
N TRP A 84 16.52 -20.18 -13.43
CA TRP A 84 15.86 -19.72 -14.64
C TRP A 84 16.89 -19.31 -15.68
N SER A 85 16.72 -19.75 -16.93
CA SER A 85 17.61 -19.39 -18.01
C SER A 85 17.36 -17.95 -18.47
N VAL A 86 18.43 -17.16 -18.57
CA VAL A 86 18.37 -15.84 -19.20
C VAL A 86 18.15 -16.03 -20.72
N PRO A 87 17.07 -15.47 -21.30
CA PRO A 87 16.88 -15.49 -22.74
C PRO A 87 18.09 -14.86 -23.45
N ARG A 88 18.66 -15.54 -24.44
CA ARG A 88 19.69 -14.97 -25.31
C ARG A 88 18.98 -14.21 -26.43
N SER A 89 19.42 -12.97 -26.69
CA SER A 89 19.02 -12.17 -27.84
C SER A 89 19.28 -12.89 -29.15
#